data_AF-A0A526YHE6-F1
#
_entry.id   AF-A0A526YHE6-F1
#
_cell.length_a   1.000
_cell.length_b   1.000
_cell.length_c   1.000
_cell.angle_alpha   90.00
_cell.angle_beta   90.00
_cell.angle_gamma   90.00
#
_symmetry.space_group_name_H-M   'P 1'
#
loop_
_entity.id
_entity.type
_entity.pdbx_description
1 polymer ?
#
loop_
_entity_poly.entity_id
_entity_poly.type
_entity_poly.pdbx_seq_one_letter_code
_entity_poly.pdbx_strand_id
1 'polypeptide(L)'
;MTAKNEFQRHAIAAHLAQTLAGPARAISGFQELLLEQVQNHSLVHITPDLERVGAAARQLNSLIDSLIHGKADYPDHAGREIEAKLRHDLRTPLNAIIGYSEMILEEAEELHEHALDEDVRVMLAAAAELLAHVDAIAGLSRASDNEGLWTTDQAEIDAAGLERALGKTERDAFSGRNGRILVVDDIGSNRDLLSRRLLHDGHQVVTAESGLSALTRLAEYEFDLV
;
A
#
# COMPACT_ATOMS: atom_id res chain seq x y z
N MET A 1 32.05 -4.21 -22.40
CA MET A 1 31.55 -4.74 -21.11
C MET A 1 30.54 -3.79 -20.43
N THR A 2 30.29 -2.58 -20.96
CA THR A 2 29.48 -1.50 -20.36
C THR A 2 27.96 -1.60 -20.60
N ALA A 3 27.52 -1.92 -21.83
CA ALA A 3 26.09 -1.95 -22.16
C ALA A 3 25.25 -2.99 -21.38
N LYS A 4 25.87 -4.09 -20.92
CA LYS A 4 25.17 -5.15 -20.16
C LYS A 4 24.86 -4.69 -18.72
N ASN A 5 25.75 -3.92 -18.10
CA ASN A 5 25.56 -3.37 -16.75
C ASN A 5 24.49 -2.26 -16.72
N GLU A 6 24.43 -1.44 -17.77
CA GLU A 6 23.44 -0.38 -17.92
C GLU A 6 22.01 -0.94 -18.10
N PHE A 7 21.87 -1.98 -18.93
CA PHE A 7 20.61 -2.69 -19.12
C PHE A 7 20.12 -3.37 -17.83
N GLN A 8 21.01 -4.02 -17.08
CA GLN A 8 20.68 -4.66 -15.80
C GLN A 8 20.23 -3.63 -14.76
N ARG A 9 20.89 -2.47 -14.67
CA ARG A 9 20.49 -1.39 -13.76
C ARG A 9 19.12 -0.81 -14.09
N HIS A 10 18.86 -0.56 -15.38
CA HIS A 10 17.54 -0.09 -15.83
C HIS A 10 16.44 -1.12 -15.54
N ALA A 11 16.70 -2.42 -15.76
CA ALA A 11 15.74 -3.47 -15.47
C ALA A 11 15.42 -3.58 -13.96
N ILE A 12 16.44 -3.46 -13.10
CA ILE A 12 16.26 -3.46 -11.64
C ILE A 12 15.49 -2.23 -11.19
N ALA A 13 15.82 -1.03 -11.69
CA ALA A 13 15.12 0.20 -11.34
C ALA A 13 13.65 0.20 -11.80
N ALA A 14 13.37 -0.32 -13.00
CA ALA A 14 12.02 -0.46 -13.50
C ALA A 14 11.20 -1.47 -12.68
N HIS A 15 11.79 -2.64 -12.36
CA HIS A 15 11.14 -3.64 -11.52
C HIS A 15 10.88 -3.10 -10.10
N LEU A 16 11.88 -2.45 -9.51
CA LEU A 16 11.76 -1.78 -8.22
C LEU A 16 10.60 -0.79 -8.22
N ALA A 17 10.56 0.10 -9.21
CA ALA A 17 9.52 1.10 -9.29
C ALA A 17 8.13 0.49 -9.49
N GLN A 18 8.01 -0.61 -10.24
CA GLN A 18 6.74 -1.35 -10.37
C GLN A 18 6.27 -1.93 -9.02
N THR A 19 7.17 -2.57 -8.26
CA THR A 19 6.84 -3.14 -6.94
C THR A 19 6.44 -2.07 -5.93
N LEU A 20 7.09 -0.89 -5.98
CA LEU A 20 6.82 0.18 -5.03
C LEU A 20 5.60 1.04 -5.41
N ALA A 21 5.25 1.13 -6.69
CA ALA A 21 4.21 2.05 -7.17
C ALA A 21 2.80 1.70 -6.70
N GLY A 22 2.47 0.41 -6.54
CA GLY A 22 1.16 -0.02 -6.03
C GLY A 22 0.92 0.48 -4.61
N PRO A 23 1.72 0.04 -3.62
CA PRO A 23 1.52 0.45 -2.23
C PRO A 23 1.67 1.95 -2.01
N ALA A 24 2.56 2.63 -2.75
CA ALA A 24 2.69 4.09 -2.67
C ALA A 24 1.42 4.85 -3.12
N ARG A 25 0.71 4.34 -4.14
CA ARG A 25 -0.59 4.89 -4.56
C ARG A 25 -1.69 4.56 -3.57
N ALA A 26 -1.68 3.36 -3.00
CA ALA A 26 -2.64 2.97 -1.97
C ALA A 26 -2.57 3.92 -0.76
N ILE A 27 -1.37 4.27 -0.30
CA ILE A 27 -1.19 5.26 0.80
C ILE A 27 -1.83 6.61 0.44
N SER A 28 -1.62 7.11 -0.78
CA SER A 28 -2.27 8.35 -1.23
C SER A 28 -3.79 8.23 -1.25
N GLY A 29 -4.34 7.11 -1.73
CA GLY A 29 -5.79 6.90 -1.74
C GLY A 29 -6.39 6.76 -0.34
N PHE A 30 -5.71 6.08 0.60
CA PHE A 30 -6.14 6.03 2.00
C PHE A 30 -6.14 7.43 2.62
N GLN A 31 -5.09 8.21 2.37
CA GLN A 31 -4.99 9.59 2.87
C GLN A 31 -6.15 10.46 2.36
N GLU A 32 -6.55 10.32 1.10
CA GLU A 32 -7.71 11.02 0.51
C GLU A 32 -9.03 10.57 1.15
N LEU A 33 -9.23 9.25 1.30
CA LEU A 33 -10.40 8.67 1.97
C LEU A 33 -10.53 9.19 3.41
N LEU A 34 -9.43 9.16 4.15
CA LEU A 34 -9.36 9.65 5.52
C LEU A 34 -9.70 11.15 5.60
N LEU A 35 -9.28 11.97 4.63
CA LEU A 35 -9.58 13.41 4.62
C LEU A 35 -11.09 13.64 4.47
N GLU A 36 -11.74 12.87 3.61
CA GLU A 36 -13.20 12.91 3.46
C GLU A 36 -13.89 12.52 4.77
N GLN A 37 -13.41 11.50 5.47
CA GLN A 37 -13.95 11.07 6.77
C GLN A 37 -13.80 12.14 7.86
N VAL A 38 -12.60 12.70 8.07
CA VAL A 38 -12.39 13.71 9.12
C VAL A 38 -13.20 14.99 8.86
N GLN A 39 -13.43 15.35 7.59
CA GLN A 39 -14.31 16.46 7.22
C GLN A 39 -15.78 16.17 7.54
N ASN A 40 -16.25 14.97 7.24
CA ASN A 40 -17.63 14.55 7.50
C ASN A 40 -17.94 14.41 9.01
N HIS A 41 -16.96 13.99 9.80
CA HIS A 41 -17.08 13.75 11.24
C HIS A 41 -16.67 14.95 12.11
N SER A 42 -16.38 16.12 11.51
CA SER A 42 -15.95 17.34 12.22
C SER A 42 -14.66 17.18 13.04
N LEU A 43 -13.79 16.24 12.66
CA LEU A 43 -12.47 15.99 13.26
C LEU A 43 -11.39 16.89 12.64
N VAL A 44 -11.70 18.18 12.53
CA VAL A 44 -10.89 19.17 11.78
C VAL A 44 -9.49 19.34 12.35
N HIS A 45 -9.28 19.00 13.63
CA HIS A 45 -7.98 19.10 14.28
C HIS A 45 -6.96 18.06 13.77
N ILE A 46 -7.41 16.93 13.22
CA ILE A 46 -6.57 15.87 12.63
C ILE A 46 -6.11 16.21 11.20
N THR A 47 -6.84 17.11 10.54
CA THR A 47 -6.61 17.49 9.13
C THR A 47 -5.16 17.91 8.85
N PRO A 48 -4.48 18.72 9.68
CA PRO A 48 -3.10 19.14 9.42
C PRO A 48 -2.11 17.97 9.34
N ASP A 49 -2.25 16.97 10.21
CA ASP A 49 -1.34 15.81 10.19
C ASP A 49 -1.63 14.89 9.01
N LEU A 50 -2.91 14.75 8.64
CA LEU A 50 -3.28 14.01 7.44
C LEU A 50 -2.81 14.70 6.14
N GLU A 51 -2.82 16.03 6.10
CA GLU A 51 -2.21 16.82 5.01
C GLU A 51 -0.69 16.62 4.92
N ARG A 52 -0.02 16.45 6.06
CA ARG A 52 1.42 16.12 6.11
C ARG A 52 1.70 14.71 5.61
N VAL A 53 0.86 13.73 5.94
CA VAL A 53 0.90 12.39 5.32
C VAL A 53 0.75 12.53 3.80
N GLY A 54 -0.22 13.32 3.33
CA GLY A 54 -0.45 13.55 1.90
C GLY A 54 0.74 14.20 1.19
N ALA A 55 1.40 15.17 1.82
CA ALA A 55 2.60 15.79 1.29
C ALA A 55 3.75 14.79 1.15
N ALA A 56 3.96 13.94 2.16
CA ALA A 56 4.98 12.89 2.13
C ALA A 56 4.66 11.81 1.09
N ALA A 57 3.40 11.39 0.97
CA ALA A 57 2.96 10.43 -0.05
C ALA A 57 3.13 10.96 -1.49
N ARG A 58 2.87 12.26 -1.73
CA ARG A 58 3.15 12.90 -3.02
C ARG A 58 4.65 12.93 -3.34
N GLN A 59 5.49 13.25 -2.34
CA GLN A 59 6.94 13.22 -2.51
C GLN A 59 7.44 11.81 -2.86
N LEU A 60 6.94 10.78 -2.15
CA LEU A 60 7.25 9.38 -2.40
C LEU A 60 6.89 8.95 -3.83
N ASN A 61 5.65 9.23 -4.28
CA ASN A 61 5.21 8.90 -5.63
C ASN A 61 6.05 9.63 -6.70
N SER A 62 6.43 10.90 -6.47
CA SER A 62 7.31 11.65 -7.39
C SER A 62 8.71 11.02 -7.52
N LEU A 63 9.27 10.51 -6.41
CA LEU A 63 10.53 9.78 -6.43
C LEU A 63 10.41 8.48 -7.22
N ILE A 64 9.33 7.71 -6.99
CA ILE A 64 9.05 6.47 -7.71
C ILE A 64 8.87 6.75 -9.21
N ASP A 65 8.09 7.76 -9.58
CA ASP A 65 7.90 8.15 -10.97
C ASP A 65 9.21 8.57 -11.64
N SER A 66 10.10 9.24 -10.91
CA SER A 66 11.43 9.61 -11.43
C SER A 66 12.29 8.39 -11.75
N LEU A 67 12.13 7.28 -11.00
CA LEU A 67 12.78 6.01 -11.29
C LEU A 67 12.19 5.34 -12.55
N ILE A 68 10.86 5.35 -12.71
CA ILE A 68 10.18 4.75 -13.87
C ILE A 68 10.63 5.42 -15.16
N HIS A 69 10.73 6.76 -15.16
CA HIS A 69 11.00 7.53 -16.36
C HIS A 69 12.49 7.71 -16.68
N GLY A 70 13.39 7.09 -15.91
CA GLY A 70 14.83 7.11 -16.18
C GLY A 70 15.46 8.51 -16.20
N LYS A 71 14.84 9.51 -15.56
CA LYS A 71 15.32 10.91 -15.57
C LYS A 71 16.57 11.13 -14.71
N ALA A 72 17.00 10.13 -13.99
CA ALA A 72 18.18 10.23 -13.16
C ALA A 72 19.41 9.94 -14.04
N ASP A 73 20.12 11.00 -14.37
CA ASP A 73 21.40 11.00 -15.08
C ASP A 73 22.45 10.31 -14.20
N TYR A 74 22.68 9.01 -14.41
CA TYR A 74 23.54 8.20 -13.56
C TYR A 74 24.87 7.87 -14.24
N PRO A 75 26.02 8.37 -13.74
CA PRO A 75 27.32 7.99 -14.25
C PRO A 75 27.65 6.50 -13.99
N ASP A 76 28.34 5.88 -14.95
CA ASP A 76 28.56 4.43 -15.14
C ASP A 76 29.20 3.69 -13.92
N HIS A 77 29.81 4.41 -12.96
CA HIS A 77 30.62 3.81 -11.89
C HIS A 77 30.07 3.98 -10.45
N ALA A 78 28.89 4.57 -10.24
CA ALA A 78 28.41 4.97 -8.92
C ALA A 78 27.28 4.10 -8.31
N GLY A 79 27.09 2.85 -8.78
CA GLY A 79 25.92 2.02 -8.44
C GLY A 79 25.58 1.89 -6.95
N ARG A 80 26.60 1.73 -6.07
CA ARG A 80 26.40 1.60 -4.61
C ARG A 80 26.02 2.91 -3.93
N GLU A 81 26.59 4.03 -4.35
CA GLU A 81 26.23 5.35 -3.82
C GLU A 81 24.82 5.76 -4.27
N ILE A 82 24.46 5.42 -5.50
CA ILE A 82 23.13 5.65 -6.07
C ILE A 82 22.06 4.89 -5.28
N GLU A 83 22.28 3.61 -5.00
CA GLU A 83 21.35 2.78 -4.22
C GLU A 83 21.21 3.29 -2.77
N ALA A 84 22.33 3.67 -2.14
CA ALA A 84 22.31 4.24 -0.81
C ALA A 84 21.57 5.59 -0.75
N LYS A 85 21.77 6.44 -1.76
CA LYS A 85 21.07 7.70 -1.90
C LYS A 85 19.57 7.48 -2.15
N LEU A 86 19.22 6.56 -3.04
CA LEU A 86 17.82 6.24 -3.34
C LEU A 86 17.08 5.72 -2.09
N ARG A 87 17.71 4.82 -1.32
CA ARG A 87 17.17 4.35 -0.05
C ARG A 87 16.92 5.51 0.91
N HIS A 88 17.91 6.38 1.10
CA HIS A 88 17.76 7.54 1.98
C HIS A 88 16.60 8.44 1.53
N ASP A 89 16.54 8.72 0.22
CA ASP A 89 15.53 9.59 -0.38
C ASP A 89 14.12 8.99 -0.26
N LEU A 90 13.95 7.66 -0.37
CA LEU A 90 12.67 6.96 -0.18
C LEU A 90 12.27 6.77 1.29
N ARG A 91 13.24 6.51 2.19
CA ARG A 91 12.98 6.34 3.63
C ARG A 91 12.47 7.60 4.29
N THR A 92 12.93 8.77 3.84
CA THR A 92 12.54 10.06 4.42
C THR A 92 11.03 10.31 4.36
N PRO A 93 10.36 10.28 3.19
CA PRO A 93 8.91 10.43 3.13
C PRO A 93 8.17 9.25 3.77
N LEU A 94 8.70 8.02 3.71
CA LEU A 94 8.07 6.87 4.38
C LEU A 94 8.03 7.01 5.90
N ASN A 95 9.14 7.42 6.51
CA ASN A 95 9.19 7.67 7.95
C ASN A 95 8.27 8.84 8.36
N ALA A 96 8.10 9.85 7.50
CA ALA A 96 7.14 10.92 7.75
C ALA A 96 5.70 10.40 7.70
N ILE A 97 5.34 9.57 6.71
CA ILE A 97 4.02 8.92 6.62
C ILE A 97 3.76 8.10 7.89
N ILE A 98 4.70 7.24 8.28
CA ILE A 98 4.60 6.40 9.49
C ILE A 98 4.40 7.28 10.73
N GLY A 99 5.30 8.24 10.98
CA GLY A 99 5.25 9.06 12.18
C GLY A 99 3.98 9.90 12.31
N TYR A 100 3.51 10.53 11.22
CA TYR A 100 2.25 11.27 11.28
C TYR A 100 1.04 10.34 11.39
N SER A 101 1.08 9.15 10.80
CA SER A 101 0.01 8.16 10.98
C SER A 101 -0.06 7.63 12.42
N GLU A 102 1.07 7.43 13.07
CA GLU A 102 1.14 7.06 14.50
C GLU A 102 0.55 8.17 15.38
N MET A 103 0.87 9.44 15.11
CA MET A 103 0.27 10.57 15.82
C MET A 103 -1.25 10.64 15.65
N ILE A 104 -1.75 10.45 14.42
CA ILE A 104 -3.19 10.42 14.13
C ILE A 104 -3.86 9.24 14.86
N LEU A 105 -3.18 8.10 14.98
CA LEU A 105 -3.69 6.92 15.67
C LEU A 105 -3.85 7.17 17.16
N GLU A 106 -2.87 7.82 17.79
CA GLU A 106 -2.97 8.25 19.20
C GLU A 106 -4.19 9.16 19.42
N GLU A 107 -4.41 10.14 18.54
CA GLU A 107 -5.58 11.03 18.61
C GLU A 107 -6.91 10.28 18.37
N ALA A 108 -6.96 9.37 17.40
CA ALA A 108 -8.15 8.58 17.12
C ALA A 108 -8.54 7.66 18.29
N GLU A 109 -7.55 7.08 18.97
CA GLU A 109 -7.75 6.28 20.19
C GLU A 109 -8.33 7.13 21.33
N GLU A 110 -7.81 8.34 21.56
CA GLU A 110 -8.32 9.26 22.59
C GLU A 110 -9.77 9.67 22.33
N LEU A 111 -10.12 9.89 21.06
CA LEU A 111 -11.45 10.31 20.63
C LEU A 111 -12.44 9.15 20.48
N HIS A 112 -11.98 7.91 20.61
CA HIS A 112 -12.78 6.69 20.41
C HIS A 112 -13.39 6.60 18.99
N GLU A 113 -12.69 7.16 17.99
CA GLU A 113 -13.11 7.16 16.59
C GLU A 113 -12.64 5.87 15.90
N HIS A 114 -13.33 4.76 16.19
CA HIS A 114 -12.92 3.42 15.77
C HIS A 114 -12.77 3.24 14.25
N ALA A 115 -13.59 3.91 13.44
CA ALA A 115 -13.47 3.83 11.98
C ALA A 115 -12.18 4.48 11.49
N LEU A 116 -11.83 5.64 12.05
CA LEU A 116 -10.60 6.36 11.74
C LEU A 116 -9.37 5.55 12.16
N ASP A 117 -9.37 4.99 13.38
CA ASP A 117 -8.29 4.12 13.87
C ASP A 117 -8.01 2.96 12.90
N GLU A 118 -9.07 2.27 12.45
CA GLU A 118 -8.95 1.13 11.56
C GLU A 118 -8.36 1.52 10.20
N ASP A 119 -8.87 2.59 9.59
CA ASP A 119 -8.40 3.10 8.30
C ASP A 119 -6.93 3.57 8.37
N VAL A 120 -6.55 4.25 9.46
CA VAL A 120 -5.16 4.70 9.69
C VAL A 120 -4.22 3.50 9.87
N ARG A 121 -4.63 2.44 10.58
CA ARG A 121 -3.82 1.21 10.73
C ARG A 121 -3.56 0.52 9.40
N VAL A 122 -4.52 0.49 8.48
CA VAL A 122 -4.31 -0.09 7.15
C VAL A 122 -3.32 0.75 6.33
N MET A 123 -3.45 2.07 6.35
CA MET A 123 -2.48 2.96 5.70
C MET A 123 -1.07 2.79 6.29
N LEU A 124 -0.96 2.69 7.62
CA LEU A 124 0.29 2.46 8.32
C LEU A 124 0.93 1.12 7.96
N ALA A 125 0.13 0.06 7.87
CA ALA A 125 0.60 -1.26 7.42
C ALA A 125 1.17 -1.21 5.99
N ALA A 126 0.49 -0.52 5.07
CA ALA A 126 0.98 -0.34 3.70
C ALA A 126 2.31 0.45 3.65
N ALA A 127 2.45 1.48 4.50
CA ALA A 127 3.71 2.24 4.62
C ALA A 127 4.85 1.39 5.20
N ALA A 128 4.56 0.58 6.23
CA ALA A 128 5.54 -0.33 6.83
C ALA A 128 6.00 -1.41 5.85
N GLU A 129 5.07 -1.99 5.08
CA GLU A 129 5.37 -2.96 4.02
C GLU A 129 6.27 -2.34 2.94
N LEU A 130 5.95 -1.12 2.49
CA LEU A 130 6.77 -0.43 1.50
C LEU A 130 8.19 -0.15 2.03
N LEU A 131 8.32 0.24 3.30
CA LEU A 131 9.61 0.42 3.95
C LEU A 131 10.42 -0.88 4.00
N ALA A 132 9.77 -2.01 4.32
CA ALA A 132 10.40 -3.32 4.30
C ALA A 132 10.88 -3.70 2.89
N HIS A 133 10.10 -3.42 1.85
CA HIS A 133 10.52 -3.60 0.45
C HIS A 133 11.74 -2.73 0.11
N VAL A 134 11.72 -1.45 0.45
CA VAL A 134 12.87 -0.54 0.25
C VAL A 134 14.14 -1.07 0.93
N ASP A 135 14.01 -1.64 2.13
CA ASP A 135 15.15 -2.21 2.86
C ASP A 135 15.62 -3.55 2.30
N ALA A 136 14.71 -4.41 1.84
CA ALA A 136 15.02 -5.72 1.24
C ALA A 136 15.70 -5.61 -0.13
N ILE A 137 15.27 -4.66 -0.96
CA ILE A 137 15.87 -4.38 -2.27
C ILE A 137 17.35 -3.99 -2.11
N ALA A 138 17.69 -3.31 -1.02
CA ALA A 138 19.07 -2.95 -0.70
C ALA A 138 19.94 -4.13 -0.20
N GLY A 139 19.35 -5.32 0.00
CA GLY A 139 20.04 -6.55 0.40
C GLY A 139 20.58 -7.36 -0.78
N LEU A 140 19.92 -7.30 -1.95
CA LEU A 140 20.24 -8.13 -3.12
C LEU A 140 21.58 -7.73 -3.78
N SER A 141 21.96 -6.46 -3.68
CA SER A 141 23.28 -5.93 -4.12
C SER A 141 24.45 -6.50 -3.29
N ARG A 142 24.19 -7.04 -2.09
CA ARG A 142 25.18 -7.67 -1.20
C ARG A 142 25.32 -9.18 -1.42
N ALA A 143 24.26 -9.86 -1.86
CA ALA A 143 24.25 -11.31 -2.07
C ALA A 143 24.99 -11.76 -3.34
N SER A 144 25.39 -10.82 -4.20
CA SER A 144 26.17 -11.11 -5.41
C SER A 144 27.64 -11.46 -5.12
N ASP A 145 28.11 -11.28 -3.88
CA ASP A 145 29.50 -11.56 -3.45
C ASP A 145 29.61 -12.65 -2.37
N ASN A 146 28.51 -13.27 -1.93
CA ASN A 146 28.62 -14.33 -0.91
C ASN A 146 27.45 -15.33 -1.00
N GLU A 147 27.75 -16.55 -1.42
CA GLU A 147 26.86 -17.70 -1.24
C GLU A 147 26.69 -17.98 0.27
N GLY A 148 25.45 -18.01 0.77
CA GLY A 148 25.19 -18.55 2.11
C GLY A 148 23.91 -18.08 2.80
N LEU A 149 22.92 -18.98 2.83
CA LEU A 149 21.86 -19.18 3.84
C LEU A 149 20.89 -18.02 4.14
N TRP A 150 19.64 -18.16 3.69
CA TRP A 150 18.48 -17.59 4.37
C TRP A 150 17.66 -18.72 5.01
N THR A 151 17.63 -18.72 6.33
CA THR A 151 16.63 -19.44 7.13
C THR A 151 15.40 -18.57 7.23
N THR A 152 14.31 -19.04 6.64
CA THR A 152 12.97 -18.49 6.78
C THR A 152 12.43 -18.81 8.17
N ASP A 153 12.00 -17.79 8.90
CA ASP A 153 11.03 -17.96 9.99
C ASP A 153 9.81 -17.10 9.64
N GLN A 154 8.72 -17.77 9.25
CA GLN A 154 7.45 -17.13 8.96
C GLN A 154 6.63 -17.10 10.25
N ALA A 155 6.23 -15.90 10.67
CA ALA A 155 5.11 -15.75 11.60
C ALA A 155 3.82 -15.64 10.80
N GLU A 156 3.00 -16.69 10.89
CA GLU A 156 1.64 -16.77 10.35
C GLU A 156 0.74 -15.72 11.00
N ILE A 157 -0.03 -15.00 10.19
CA ILE A 157 -1.25 -14.32 10.66
C ILE A 157 -2.42 -15.12 10.12
N ASP A 158 -3.15 -15.75 11.04
CA ASP A 158 -4.30 -16.62 10.80
C ASP A 158 -5.49 -15.81 10.25
N ALA A 159 -5.77 -15.98 8.96
CA ALA A 159 -6.90 -15.38 8.26
C ALA A 159 -8.27 -15.74 8.85
N ALA A 160 -8.35 -16.81 9.67
CA ALA A 160 -9.61 -17.25 10.29
C ALA A 160 -10.03 -16.40 11.51
N GLY A 161 -9.20 -15.46 11.97
CA GLY A 161 -9.49 -14.58 13.11
C GLY A 161 -10.36 -13.37 12.76
N LEU A 162 -10.20 -12.83 11.55
CA LEU A 162 -10.84 -11.57 11.13
C LEU A 162 -12.30 -11.76 10.67
N GLU A 163 -12.61 -12.92 10.09
CA GLU A 163 -13.95 -13.25 9.56
C GLU A 163 -15.05 -13.31 10.64
N ARG A 164 -14.68 -13.49 11.92
CA ARG A 164 -15.63 -13.65 13.03
C ARG A 164 -16.18 -12.34 13.59
N ALA A 165 -15.59 -11.19 13.25
CA ALA A 165 -16.02 -9.89 13.78
C ALA A 165 -17.20 -9.26 12.98
N LEU A 166 -17.48 -9.71 11.76
CA LEU A 166 -18.30 -8.96 10.80
C LEU A 166 -19.66 -9.59 10.45
N GLY A 167 -20.11 -10.61 11.20
CA GLY A 167 -21.34 -11.33 10.88
C GLY A 167 -22.56 -10.95 11.74
N LYS A 168 -23.47 -10.10 11.21
CA LYS A 168 -24.96 -10.25 11.17
C LYS A 168 -25.70 -8.89 11.08
N THR A 169 -26.49 -8.69 10.02
CA THR A 169 -27.97 -8.67 10.02
C THR A 169 -28.52 -8.34 8.62
N GLU A 170 -29.68 -8.91 8.31
CA GLU A 170 -30.32 -9.16 7.01
C GLU A 170 -31.11 -7.98 6.37
N ARG A 171 -31.22 -8.02 5.01
CA ARG A 171 -32.37 -7.69 4.10
C ARG A 171 -32.88 -6.23 4.04
N ASP A 172 -33.26 -5.60 2.90
CA ASP A 172 -33.81 -6.03 1.60
C ASP A 172 -33.71 -4.92 0.51
N ALA A 173 -33.77 -5.37 -0.77
CA ALA A 173 -34.33 -4.75 -1.98
C ALA A 173 -33.64 -3.58 -2.73
N PHE A 174 -33.21 -3.91 -3.95
CA PHE A 174 -32.36 -3.18 -4.89
C PHE A 174 -33.15 -2.13 -5.72
N SER A 175 -32.93 -0.82 -5.49
CA SER A 175 -33.30 0.29 -6.42
C SER A 175 -32.38 1.53 -6.35
N GLY A 176 -31.59 1.69 -5.28
CA GLY A 176 -30.32 2.43 -5.24
C GLY A 176 -29.29 1.43 -4.74
N ARG A 177 -28.47 0.92 -5.65
CA ARG A 177 -28.14 -0.51 -5.67
C ARG A 177 -26.70 -0.79 -5.20
N ASN A 178 -26.58 -1.20 -3.93
CA ASN A 178 -25.41 -1.77 -3.26
C ASN A 178 -24.95 -3.09 -3.95
N GLY A 179 -24.44 -3.00 -5.18
CA GLY A 179 -24.05 -4.16 -5.99
C GLY A 179 -22.94 -4.97 -5.37
N ARG A 180 -22.90 -6.27 -5.72
CA ARG A 180 -21.84 -7.18 -5.29
C ARG A 180 -20.70 -7.11 -6.30
N ILE A 181 -19.58 -6.57 -5.86
CA ILE A 181 -18.38 -6.32 -6.66
C ILE A 181 -17.27 -7.27 -6.20
N LEU A 182 -16.61 -7.93 -7.15
CA LEU A 182 -15.41 -8.71 -6.89
C LEU A 182 -14.18 -7.83 -7.20
N VAL A 183 -13.38 -7.48 -6.18
CA VAL A 183 -12.11 -6.78 -6.38
C VAL A 183 -10.98 -7.80 -6.52
N VAL A 184 -10.30 -7.79 -7.68
CA VAL A 184 -9.17 -8.69 -7.96
C VAL A 184 -7.89 -7.89 -8.11
N ASP A 185 -7.01 -7.98 -7.11
CA ASP A 185 -5.70 -7.32 -7.12
C ASP A 185 -4.71 -8.16 -6.29
N ASP A 186 -3.51 -8.39 -6.82
CA ASP A 186 -2.45 -9.15 -6.17
C ASP A 186 -1.74 -8.35 -5.07
N ILE A 187 -1.87 -7.01 -5.09
CA ILE A 187 -1.33 -6.10 -4.08
C ILE A 187 -2.40 -5.86 -3.00
N GLY A 188 -2.11 -6.33 -1.79
CA GLY A 188 -3.02 -6.23 -0.63
C GLY A 188 -3.51 -4.82 -0.36
N SER A 189 -2.60 -3.84 -0.33
CA SER A 189 -2.94 -2.44 -0.05
C SER A 189 -3.90 -1.82 -1.08
N ASN A 190 -3.78 -2.18 -2.37
CA ASN A 190 -4.70 -1.72 -3.41
C ASN A 190 -6.08 -2.35 -3.23
N ARG A 191 -6.09 -3.66 -2.97
CA ARG A 191 -7.30 -4.43 -2.75
C ARG A 191 -8.08 -3.89 -1.54
N ASP A 192 -7.38 -3.57 -0.46
CA ASP A 192 -7.99 -3.00 0.75
C ASP A 192 -8.56 -1.61 0.48
N LEU A 193 -7.80 -0.72 -0.16
CA LEU A 193 -8.27 0.62 -0.50
C LEU A 193 -9.53 0.59 -1.36
N LEU A 194 -9.52 -0.21 -2.43
CA LEU A 194 -10.68 -0.36 -3.32
C LEU A 194 -11.87 -0.94 -2.56
N SER A 195 -11.64 -1.91 -1.67
CA SER A 195 -12.69 -2.49 -0.86
C SER A 195 -13.32 -1.45 0.06
N ARG A 196 -12.51 -0.66 0.76
CA ARG A 196 -13.01 0.40 1.65
C ARG A 196 -13.79 1.46 0.89
N ARG A 197 -13.29 1.89 -0.28
CA ARG A 197 -13.99 2.87 -1.12
C ARG A 197 -15.35 2.35 -1.59
N LEU A 198 -15.39 1.12 -2.09
CA LEU A 198 -16.63 0.53 -2.59
C LEU A 198 -17.62 0.25 -1.45
N LEU A 199 -17.15 -0.21 -0.28
CA LEU A 199 -17.98 -0.36 0.92
C LEU A 199 -18.54 0.98 1.39
N HIS A 200 -17.72 2.04 1.40
CA HIS A 200 -18.14 3.41 1.70
C HIS A 200 -19.21 3.91 0.72
N ASP A 201 -19.05 3.60 -0.57
CA ASP A 201 -20.04 3.91 -1.61
C ASP A 201 -21.29 3.00 -1.54
N GLY A 202 -21.34 2.09 -0.57
CA GLY A 202 -22.48 1.24 -0.22
C GLY A 202 -22.45 -0.16 -0.83
N HIS A 203 -21.46 -0.52 -1.63
CA HIS A 203 -21.40 -1.81 -2.32
C HIS A 203 -21.07 -2.98 -1.39
N GLN A 204 -21.50 -4.18 -1.78
CA GLN A 204 -20.98 -5.41 -1.18
C GLN A 204 -19.68 -5.77 -1.89
N VAL A 205 -18.59 -5.92 -1.15
CA VAL A 205 -17.29 -6.24 -1.74
C VAL A 205 -16.88 -7.65 -1.36
N VAL A 206 -16.44 -8.41 -2.36
CA VAL A 206 -15.68 -9.64 -2.17
C VAL A 206 -14.32 -9.43 -2.80
N THR A 207 -13.26 -9.94 -2.17
CA THR A 207 -11.89 -9.71 -2.63
C THR A 207 -11.24 -11.00 -3.10
N ALA A 208 -10.35 -10.93 -4.08
CA ALA A 208 -9.48 -12.03 -4.50
C ALA A 208 -8.05 -11.52 -4.73
N GLU A 209 -7.07 -12.29 -4.23
CA GLU A 209 -5.64 -11.97 -4.35
C GLU A 209 -5.00 -12.47 -5.65
N SER A 210 -5.73 -13.26 -6.45
CA SER A 210 -5.21 -13.81 -7.70
C SER A 210 -6.35 -14.18 -8.65
N GLY A 211 -6.03 -14.28 -9.94
CA GLY A 211 -6.99 -14.71 -10.96
C GLY A 211 -7.57 -16.10 -10.69
N LEU A 212 -6.78 -17.03 -10.13
CA LEU A 212 -7.29 -18.35 -9.74
C LEU A 212 -8.32 -18.24 -8.61
N SER A 213 -7.99 -17.47 -7.58
CA SER A 213 -8.88 -17.21 -6.44
C SER A 213 -10.15 -16.46 -6.87
N ALA A 214 -10.05 -15.60 -7.89
CA ALA A 214 -11.19 -14.91 -8.49
C ALA A 214 -12.10 -15.87 -9.26
N LEU A 215 -11.53 -16.77 -10.08
CA LEU A 215 -12.30 -17.78 -10.81
C LEU A 215 -13.05 -18.73 -9.87
N THR A 216 -12.43 -19.13 -8.75
CA THR A 216 -13.11 -19.92 -7.72
C THR A 216 -14.34 -19.18 -7.18
N ARG A 217 -14.20 -17.89 -6.87
CA ARG A 217 -15.34 -17.07 -6.38
C ARG A 217 -16.42 -16.88 -7.44
N LEU A 218 -16.04 -16.69 -8.71
CA LEU A 218 -16.99 -16.59 -9.83
C LEU A 218 -17.77 -17.88 -10.08
N ALA A 219 -17.22 -19.03 -9.68
CA ALA A 219 -17.92 -20.30 -9.72
C ALA A 219 -18.91 -20.48 -8.55
N GLU A 220 -18.68 -19.78 -7.43
CA GLU A 220 -19.49 -19.89 -6.21
C GLU A 220 -20.57 -18.80 -6.08
N TYR A 221 -20.33 -17.61 -6.64
CA TYR A 221 -21.18 -16.43 -6.48
C TYR A 221 -21.36 -15.67 -7.80
N GLU A 222 -22.51 -15.04 -7.96
CA GLU A 222 -22.74 -14.05 -9.02
C GLU A 222 -22.31 -12.66 -8.57
N PHE A 223 -21.74 -11.90 -9.50
CA PHE A 223 -21.25 -10.54 -9.28
C PHE A 223 -21.84 -9.58 -10.31
N ASP A 224 -22.12 -8.35 -9.88
CA ASP A 224 -22.58 -7.28 -10.76
C ASP A 224 -21.41 -6.66 -11.55
N LEU A 225 -20.21 -6.68 -10.95
CA LEU A 225 -18.96 -6.20 -11.53
C LEU A 225 -17.77 -7.02 -10.99
N VAL A 226 -16.77 -7.25 -11.83
CA VAL A 226 -15.47 -7.85 -11.51
C VAL A 226 -14.37 -6.94 -12.00
#